data_AF-A0A349BYL8-F1
#
_entry.id   AF-A0A349BYL8-F1
#
_cell.length_a   1.000
_cell.length_b   1.000
_cell.length_c   1.000
_cell.angle_alpha   90.00
_cell.angle_beta   90.00
_cell.angle_gamma   90.00
#
_symmetry.space_group_name_H-M   'P 1'
#
loop_
_entity.id
_entity.type
_entity.pdbx_description
1 polymer ?
#
loop_
_entity_poly.entity_id
_entity_poly.type
_entity_poly.pdbx_seq_one_letter_code
_entity_poly.pdbx_strand_id
1 'polypeptide(L)'
;MYRTSSDRRFYKIKKDIRGAFMTLVLQKDHYSDISITEVAELADINRKTFYLHYDSIDDILTEYADDLSADFMNYLYGQETLSVESLFDWIGQHAEEKEFFRKMAAEDRIMPFTDKCRHVLRDYLQAHMIAEEGQTARSQKLVASYTAAGLAQILVEYASGETDLDRETLIRETRRVMENGWEPVPAAEEKKAERPKEKEEAGHGPSAGKAPVTGIPDRNYENDARMEHINAMQDYLSLVRDPVTSRNARQMVEIQNRRIRELMEAAWEIPFYRER
;
A
#
# COMPACT_ATOMS: atom_id res chain seq x y z
N MET A 1 -4.77 -28.27 32.73
CA MET A 1 -5.90 -27.38 32.43
C MET A 1 -5.34 -25.96 32.48
N TYR A 2 -5.08 -25.33 31.33
CA TYR A 2 -4.58 -23.95 31.32
C TYR A 2 -5.71 -23.03 31.74
N ARG A 3 -5.49 -22.30 32.83
CA ARG A 3 -6.44 -21.33 33.36
C ARG A 3 -5.94 -19.96 32.93
N THR A 4 -6.65 -19.33 31.99
CA THR A 4 -6.57 -17.90 31.61
C THR A 4 -5.28 -17.41 30.93
N SER A 5 -5.44 -16.32 30.15
CA SER A 5 -4.40 -15.57 29.43
C SER A 5 -3.34 -14.90 30.33
N SER A 6 -3.33 -15.18 31.63
CA SER A 6 -2.35 -14.67 32.59
C SER A 6 -1.22 -15.67 32.88
N ASP A 7 -1.31 -16.90 32.37
CA ASP A 7 -0.29 -17.93 32.54
C ASP A 7 0.88 -17.71 31.56
N ARG A 8 2.12 -17.62 32.08
CA ARG A 8 3.35 -17.54 31.27
C ARG A 8 3.45 -18.69 30.26
N ARG A 9 2.94 -19.87 30.61
CA ARG A 9 2.94 -21.03 29.73
C ARG A 9 2.00 -20.86 28.54
N PHE A 10 0.92 -20.11 28.69
CA PHE A 10 0.00 -19.79 27.60
C PHE A 10 0.70 -18.95 26.52
N TYR A 11 1.40 -17.88 26.91
CA TYR A 11 2.15 -17.04 25.99
C TYR A 11 3.32 -17.77 25.33
N LYS A 12 4.02 -18.62 26.10
CA LYS A 12 5.10 -19.43 25.54
C LYS A 12 4.59 -20.33 24.41
N ILE A 13 3.48 -21.03 24.62
CA ILE A 13 2.89 -21.89 23.59
C ILE A 13 2.45 -21.09 22.36
N LYS A 14 1.84 -19.91 22.54
CA LYS A 14 1.50 -19.05 21.39
C LYS A 14 2.73 -18.66 20.57
N LYS A 15 3.83 -18.30 21.24
CA LYS A 15 5.09 -17.95 20.59
C LYS A 15 5.66 -19.16 19.83
N ASP A 16 5.64 -20.33 20.44
CA ASP A 16 6.14 -21.57 19.82
C ASP A 16 5.28 -21.94 18.58
N ILE A 17 3.95 -21.83 18.67
CA ILE A 17 3.02 -22.02 17.54
C ILE A 17 3.30 -21.01 16.41
N ARG A 18 3.46 -19.72 16.74
CA ARG A 18 3.75 -18.68 15.74
C ARG A 18 5.07 -18.94 15.01
N GLY A 19 6.12 -19.29 15.75
CA GLY A 19 7.43 -19.61 15.16
C GLY A 19 7.36 -20.82 14.22
N ALA A 20 6.63 -21.87 14.61
CA ALA A 20 6.39 -23.03 13.75
C ALA A 20 5.61 -22.65 12.49
N PHE A 21 4.54 -21.87 12.63
CA PHE A 21 3.75 -21.38 11.50
C PHE A 21 4.59 -20.54 10.52
N MET A 22 5.35 -19.55 10.99
CA MET A 22 6.20 -18.72 10.13
C MET A 22 7.26 -19.57 9.40
N THR A 23 7.84 -20.55 10.09
CA THR A 23 8.79 -21.49 9.48
C THR A 23 8.13 -22.29 8.35
N LEU A 24 6.93 -22.81 8.57
CA LEU A 24 6.19 -23.57 7.56
C LEU A 24 5.77 -22.70 6.37
N VAL A 25 5.38 -21.44 6.60
CA VAL A 25 5.13 -20.48 5.51
C VAL A 25 6.35 -20.36 4.61
N LEU A 26 7.56 -20.23 5.18
CA LEU A 26 8.78 -20.10 4.37
C LEU A 26 9.21 -21.41 3.68
N GLN A 27 8.85 -22.58 4.23
CA GLN A 27 9.25 -23.89 3.70
C GLN A 27 8.30 -24.47 2.65
N LYS A 28 7.01 -24.16 2.73
CA LYS A 28 5.98 -24.71 1.84
C LYS A 28 5.91 -23.93 0.53
N ASP A 29 5.44 -24.58 -0.53
CA ASP A 29 5.20 -23.90 -1.81
C ASP A 29 3.96 -22.99 -1.72
N HIS A 30 2.87 -23.49 -1.10
CA HIS A 30 1.63 -22.73 -0.88
C HIS A 30 1.23 -22.67 0.59
N TYR A 31 0.62 -21.56 0.99
CA TYR A 31 0.04 -21.39 2.33
C TYR A 31 -1.02 -22.45 2.64
N SER A 32 -1.83 -22.81 1.64
CA SER A 32 -2.89 -23.81 1.78
C SER A 32 -2.39 -25.21 2.15
N ASP A 33 -1.10 -25.48 1.95
CA ASP A 33 -0.48 -26.77 2.26
C ASP A 33 -0.11 -26.90 3.74
N ILE A 34 -0.19 -25.82 4.51
CA ILE A 34 0.14 -25.80 5.93
C ILE A 34 -1.01 -26.42 6.72
N SER A 35 -0.72 -27.51 7.43
CA SER A 35 -1.69 -28.16 8.31
C SER A 35 -1.47 -27.87 9.79
N ILE A 36 -2.55 -27.91 10.57
CA ILE A 36 -2.50 -27.85 12.04
C ILE A 36 -1.61 -28.96 12.62
N THR A 37 -1.58 -30.13 11.96
CA THR A 37 -0.73 -31.25 12.38
C THR A 37 0.74 -30.87 12.31
N GLU A 38 1.20 -30.31 11.19
CA GLU A 38 2.60 -29.91 11.01
C GLU A 38 2.99 -28.75 11.93
N VAL A 39 2.10 -27.77 12.11
CA VAL A 39 2.34 -26.68 13.08
C VAL A 39 2.49 -27.23 14.49
N ALA A 40 1.61 -28.15 14.91
CA ALA A 40 1.65 -28.74 16.24
C ALA A 40 2.91 -29.60 16.45
N GLU A 41 3.30 -30.39 15.45
CA GLU A 41 4.52 -31.20 15.48
C GLU A 41 5.78 -30.33 15.57
N LEU A 42 5.88 -29.29 14.74
CA LEU A 42 7.03 -28.40 14.73
C LEU A 42 7.13 -27.54 16.00
N ALA A 43 5.98 -27.17 16.60
CA ALA A 43 5.93 -26.46 17.87
C ALA A 43 6.10 -27.36 19.12
N ASP A 44 6.30 -28.67 18.94
CA ASP A 44 6.38 -29.67 20.01
C ASP A 44 5.16 -29.66 20.97
N ILE A 45 3.96 -29.62 20.38
CA ILE A 45 2.69 -29.66 21.13
C ILE A 45 1.72 -30.69 20.56
N ASN A 46 0.79 -31.12 21.40
CA ASN A 46 -0.35 -31.91 20.93
C ASN A 46 -1.33 -31.03 20.12
N ARG A 47 -1.96 -31.59 19.08
CA ARG A 47 -3.06 -30.91 18.35
C ARG A 47 -4.19 -30.43 19.27
N LYS A 48 -4.51 -31.16 20.34
CA LYS A 48 -5.47 -30.71 21.35
C LYS A 48 -5.03 -29.42 22.05
N THR A 49 -3.73 -29.22 22.23
CA THR A 49 -3.17 -27.98 22.79
C THR A 49 -3.31 -26.83 21.79
N PHE A 50 -3.06 -27.06 20.51
CA PHE A 50 -3.30 -26.05 19.46
C PHE A 50 -4.71 -25.46 19.55
N TYR A 51 -5.72 -26.33 19.62
CA TYR A 51 -7.13 -25.93 19.74
C TYR A 51 -7.53 -25.25 21.07
N LEU A 52 -6.60 -25.11 22.03
CA LEU A 52 -6.81 -24.24 23.19
C LEU A 52 -6.43 -22.78 22.92
N HIS A 53 -5.75 -22.53 21.80
CA HIS A 53 -5.23 -21.21 21.42
C HIS A 53 -5.85 -20.70 20.12
N TYR A 54 -6.08 -21.58 19.15
CA TYR A 54 -6.53 -21.23 17.79
C TYR A 54 -7.51 -22.28 17.26
N ASP A 55 -8.52 -21.84 16.50
CA ASP A 55 -9.44 -22.71 15.79
C ASP A 55 -8.93 -23.06 14.38
N SER A 56 -8.10 -22.17 13.80
CA SER A 56 -7.58 -22.29 12.43
C SER A 56 -6.13 -21.79 12.29
N ILE A 57 -5.52 -22.05 11.13
CA ILE A 57 -4.21 -21.47 10.75
C ILE A 57 -4.34 -19.96 10.51
N ASP A 58 -5.46 -19.50 9.94
CA ASP A 58 -5.72 -18.09 9.67
C ASP A 58 -5.84 -17.27 10.97
N ASP A 59 -6.19 -17.90 12.10
CA ASP A 59 -6.23 -17.23 13.41
C ASP A 59 -4.82 -16.82 13.87
N ILE A 60 -3.80 -17.64 13.57
CA ILE A 60 -2.39 -17.33 13.89
C ILE A 60 -1.96 -16.10 13.10
N LEU A 61 -2.34 -16.04 11.82
CA LEU A 61 -2.06 -14.91 10.95
C LEU A 61 -2.74 -13.63 11.43
N THR A 62 -4.02 -13.73 11.79
CA THR A 62 -4.81 -12.60 12.28
C THR A 62 -4.23 -12.06 13.58
N GLU A 63 -3.91 -12.94 14.53
CA GLU A 63 -3.28 -12.53 15.78
C GLU A 63 -1.90 -11.90 15.55
N TYR A 64 -1.13 -12.43 14.61
CA TYR A 64 0.17 -11.85 14.30
C TYR A 64 0.05 -10.45 13.68
N ALA A 65 -0.94 -10.23 12.79
CA ALA A 65 -1.26 -8.91 12.28
C ALA A 65 -1.73 -7.95 13.39
N ASP A 66 -2.50 -8.45 14.36
CA ASP A 66 -2.90 -7.66 15.55
C ASP A 66 -1.67 -7.25 16.38
N ASP A 67 -0.76 -8.16 16.67
CA ASP A 67 0.47 -7.88 17.40
C ASP A 67 1.36 -6.88 16.67
N LEU A 68 1.54 -7.04 15.36
CA LEU A 68 2.31 -6.10 14.53
C LEU A 68 1.66 -4.71 14.53
N SER A 69 0.34 -4.64 14.48
CA SER A 69 -0.38 -3.36 14.53
C SER A 69 -0.30 -2.68 15.89
N ALA A 70 -0.27 -3.45 16.98
CA ALA A 70 -0.07 -2.94 18.32
C ALA A 70 1.35 -2.41 18.51
N ASP A 71 2.35 -3.12 17.98
CA ASP A 71 3.74 -2.66 17.90
C ASP A 71 3.84 -1.34 17.12
N PHE A 72 3.21 -1.28 15.95
CA PHE A 72 3.17 -0.07 15.13
C PHE A 72 2.53 1.11 15.86
N MET A 73 1.39 0.87 16.52
CA MET A 73 0.72 1.88 17.32
C MET A 73 1.65 2.42 18.41
N ASN A 74 2.29 1.54 19.18
CA ASN A 74 3.25 1.93 20.21
C ASN A 74 4.42 2.73 19.63
N TYR A 75 4.93 2.34 18.47
CA TYR A 75 5.99 3.06 17.77
C TYR A 75 5.54 4.48 17.41
N LEU A 76 4.35 4.66 16.81
CA LEU A 76 3.83 5.97 16.40
C LEU A 76 3.60 6.91 17.59
N TYR A 77 3.00 6.41 18.67
CA TYR A 77 2.77 7.21 19.89
C TYR A 77 4.05 7.48 20.69
N GLY A 78 5.13 6.74 20.41
CA GLY A 78 6.47 7.01 20.94
C GLY A 78 7.24 8.09 20.16
N GLN A 79 6.78 8.49 18.97
CA GLN A 79 7.43 9.54 18.19
C GLN A 79 7.01 10.94 18.69
N GLU A 80 7.96 11.86 18.80
CA GLU A 80 7.67 13.28 19.04
C GLU A 80 7.00 13.94 17.83
N THR A 81 7.45 13.57 16.63
CA THR A 81 6.88 14.01 15.36
C THR A 81 6.88 12.85 14.37
N LEU A 82 5.74 12.60 13.72
CA LEU A 82 5.66 11.60 12.67
C LEU A 82 6.30 12.12 11.39
N SER A 83 7.22 11.35 10.83
CA SER A 83 7.82 11.59 9.52
C SER A 83 7.69 10.36 8.62
N VAL A 84 7.86 10.54 7.31
CA VAL A 84 7.92 9.42 6.36
C VAL A 84 9.09 8.50 6.71
N GLU A 85 10.24 9.06 7.10
CA GLU A 85 11.41 8.32 7.56
C GLU A 85 11.08 7.40 8.73
N SER A 86 10.37 7.91 9.75
CA SER A 86 9.97 7.10 10.91
C SER A 86 9.12 5.89 10.49
N LEU A 87 8.25 6.04 9.49
CA LEU A 87 7.45 4.92 8.98
C LEU A 87 8.33 3.85 8.33
N PHE A 88 9.31 4.27 7.52
CA PHE A 88 10.27 3.36 6.88
C PHE A 88 11.27 2.76 7.89
N ASP A 89 11.59 3.46 8.97
CA ASP A 89 12.41 2.94 10.07
C ASP A 89 11.66 1.87 10.88
N TRP A 90 10.36 2.07 11.11
CA TRP A 90 9.53 1.06 11.77
C TRP A 90 9.44 -0.22 10.94
N ILE A 91 9.03 -0.12 9.67
CA ILE A 91 8.90 -1.32 8.83
C ILE A 91 10.27 -1.98 8.57
N GLY A 92 11.35 -1.19 8.54
CA GLY A 92 12.72 -1.69 8.42
C GLY A 92 13.20 -2.52 9.62
N GLN A 93 12.63 -2.36 10.82
CA GLN A 93 12.92 -3.22 11.97
C GLN A 93 12.45 -4.66 11.76
N HIS A 94 11.50 -4.87 10.84
CA HIS A 94 10.95 -6.18 10.48
C HIS A 94 11.57 -6.74 9.18
N ALA A 95 12.76 -6.24 8.78
CA ALA A 95 13.42 -6.64 7.53
C ALA A 95 13.76 -8.15 7.47
N GLU A 96 14.01 -8.79 8.61
CA GLU A 96 14.24 -10.25 8.68
C GLU A 96 12.99 -11.07 8.33
N GLU A 97 11.81 -10.44 8.36
CA GLU A 97 10.51 -11.05 8.02
C GLU A 97 10.09 -10.74 6.57
N LYS A 98 10.96 -10.08 5.78
CA LYS A 98 10.68 -9.69 4.39
C LYS A 98 10.23 -10.86 3.50
N GLU A 99 10.87 -12.02 3.61
CA GLU A 99 10.46 -13.18 2.82
C GLU A 99 9.06 -13.68 3.21
N PHE A 100 8.70 -13.59 4.48
CA PHE A 100 7.35 -13.92 4.95
C PHE A 100 6.34 -12.96 4.33
N PHE A 101 6.54 -11.64 4.44
CA PHE A 101 5.63 -10.66 3.85
C PHE A 101 5.51 -10.81 2.33
N ARG A 102 6.63 -11.05 1.64
CA ARG A 102 6.63 -11.33 0.19
C ARG A 102 5.76 -12.53 -0.16
N LYS A 103 5.89 -13.62 0.58
CA LYS A 103 5.12 -14.84 0.32
C LYS A 103 3.63 -14.63 0.61
N MET A 104 3.31 -13.95 1.70
CA MET A 104 1.92 -13.62 2.04
C MET A 104 1.28 -12.70 0.99
N ALA A 105 2.03 -11.74 0.45
CA ALA A 105 1.53 -10.86 -0.61
C ALA A 105 1.32 -11.62 -1.94
N ALA A 106 2.26 -12.48 -2.34
CA ALA A 106 2.15 -13.30 -3.55
C ALA A 106 0.95 -14.28 -3.55
N GLU A 107 0.40 -14.60 -2.38
CA GLU A 107 -0.77 -15.45 -2.20
C GLU A 107 -2.03 -14.68 -1.78
N ASP A 108 -2.07 -13.34 -1.93
CA ASP A 108 -3.20 -12.47 -1.57
C ASP A 108 -3.61 -12.52 -0.08
N ARG A 109 -2.68 -12.89 0.81
CA ARG A 109 -2.89 -13.04 2.27
C ARG A 109 -2.29 -11.91 3.11
N ILE A 110 -1.77 -10.86 2.47
CA ILE A 110 -1.20 -9.69 3.17
C ILE A 110 -2.28 -8.75 3.75
N MET A 111 -3.53 -8.88 3.31
CA MET A 111 -4.64 -7.98 3.64
C MET A 111 -4.83 -7.69 5.14
N PRO A 112 -4.75 -8.67 6.08
CA PRO A 112 -4.87 -8.38 7.51
C PRO A 112 -3.83 -7.35 7.99
N PHE A 113 -2.58 -7.42 7.49
CA PHE A 113 -1.54 -6.46 7.85
C PHE A 113 -1.81 -5.08 7.27
N THR A 114 -2.14 -5.02 5.97
CA THR A 114 -2.46 -3.77 5.27
C THR A 114 -3.63 -3.05 5.93
N ASP A 115 -4.69 -3.79 6.25
CA ASP A 115 -5.87 -3.26 6.92
C ASP A 115 -5.52 -2.71 8.29
N LYS A 116 -4.83 -3.49 9.13
CA LYS A 116 -4.50 -3.05 10.50
C LYS A 116 -3.56 -1.86 10.51
N CYS A 117 -2.52 -1.85 9.67
CA CYS A 117 -1.61 -0.71 9.52
C CYS A 117 -2.35 0.55 9.07
N ARG A 118 -3.25 0.44 8.07
CA ARG A 118 -4.08 1.55 7.61
C ARG A 118 -4.97 2.10 8.73
N HIS A 119 -5.60 1.23 9.52
CA HIS A 119 -6.46 1.66 10.64
C HIS A 119 -5.66 2.41 11.71
N VAL A 120 -4.51 1.87 12.12
CA VAL A 120 -3.63 2.51 13.10
C VAL A 120 -3.14 3.88 12.61
N LEU A 121 -2.67 3.96 11.37
CA LEU A 121 -2.24 5.24 10.76
C LEU A 121 -3.38 6.25 10.68
N ARG A 122 -4.57 5.83 10.24
CA ARG A 122 -5.73 6.72 10.15
C ARG A 122 -6.08 7.30 11.52
N ASP A 123 -6.13 6.45 12.55
CA ASP A 123 -6.54 6.87 13.88
C ASP A 123 -5.48 7.80 14.51
N TYR A 124 -4.19 7.53 14.29
CA TYR A 124 -3.10 8.42 14.67
C TYR A 124 -3.21 9.78 13.93
N LEU A 125 -3.28 9.77 12.60
CA LEU A 125 -3.38 11.01 11.81
C LEU A 125 -4.61 11.83 12.20
N GLN A 126 -5.77 11.19 12.39
CA GLN A 126 -6.99 11.89 12.79
C GLN A 126 -6.86 12.53 14.19
N ALA A 127 -6.15 11.89 15.13
CA ALA A 127 -5.94 12.42 16.47
C ALA A 127 -4.91 13.56 16.54
N HIS A 128 -3.96 13.59 15.59
CA HIS A 128 -2.82 14.51 15.61
C HIS A 128 -2.83 15.57 14.50
N MET A 129 -3.77 15.51 13.55
CA MET A 129 -3.97 16.55 12.55
C MET A 129 -4.45 17.85 13.21
N ILE A 130 -3.73 18.94 12.96
CA ILE A 130 -4.16 20.28 13.34
C ILE A 130 -5.17 20.76 12.31
N ALA A 131 -6.35 21.15 12.78
CA ALA A 131 -7.36 21.76 11.93
C ALA A 131 -6.86 23.09 11.34
N GLU A 132 -6.78 23.19 10.01
CA GLU A 132 -6.59 24.48 9.36
C GLU A 132 -7.89 25.28 9.32
N GLU A 133 -7.75 26.60 9.23
CA GLU A 133 -8.88 27.52 9.18
C GLU A 133 -9.80 27.19 7.98
N GLY A 134 -11.07 26.90 8.26
CA GLY A 134 -12.06 26.51 7.25
C GLY A 134 -12.19 24.99 7.00
N GLN A 135 -11.36 24.14 7.60
CA GLN A 135 -11.52 22.69 7.50
C GLN A 135 -12.62 22.16 8.44
N THR A 136 -13.45 21.25 7.93
CA THR A 136 -14.45 20.52 8.74
C THR A 136 -13.88 19.23 9.29
N ALA A 137 -14.44 18.72 10.39
CA ALA A 137 -14.10 17.40 10.94
C ALA A 137 -14.29 16.25 9.90
N ARG A 138 -15.28 16.38 9.01
CA ARG A 138 -15.50 15.42 7.92
C ARG A 138 -14.37 15.46 6.89
N SER A 139 -13.94 16.66 6.50
CA SER A 139 -12.80 16.86 5.59
C SER A 139 -11.51 16.28 6.18
N GLN A 140 -11.23 16.55 7.46
CA GLN A 140 -10.04 16.04 8.15
C GLN A 140 -10.01 14.52 8.21
N LYS A 141 -11.14 13.90 8.56
CA LYS A 141 -11.27 12.44 8.56
C LYS A 141 -11.04 11.84 7.18
N LEU A 142 -11.52 12.49 6.12
CA LEU A 142 -11.30 12.04 4.75
C LEU A 142 -9.81 12.11 4.37
N VAL A 143 -9.14 13.23 4.66
CA VAL A 143 -7.71 13.41 4.41
C VAL A 143 -6.89 12.37 5.20
N ALA A 144 -7.15 12.19 6.49
CA ALA A 144 -6.50 11.16 7.31
C ALA A 144 -6.68 9.75 6.72
N SER A 145 -7.89 9.43 6.24
CA SER A 145 -8.18 8.13 5.64
C SER A 145 -7.46 7.91 4.31
N TYR A 146 -7.44 8.92 3.45
CA TYR A 146 -6.72 8.88 2.16
C TYR A 146 -5.22 8.74 2.38
N THR A 147 -4.63 9.58 3.22
CA THR A 147 -3.19 9.57 3.53
C THR A 147 -2.77 8.25 4.18
N ALA A 148 -3.55 7.74 5.15
CA ALA A 148 -3.27 6.45 5.79
C ALA A 148 -3.33 5.28 4.81
N ALA A 149 -4.29 5.28 3.86
CA ALA A 149 -4.39 4.23 2.85
C ALA A 149 -3.18 4.22 1.92
N GLY A 150 -2.76 5.38 1.40
CA GLY A 150 -1.59 5.50 0.55
C GLY A 150 -0.29 5.11 1.26
N LEU A 151 -0.07 5.60 2.48
CA LEU A 151 1.13 5.28 3.26
C LEU A 151 1.18 3.79 3.63
N ALA A 152 0.06 3.20 4.07
CA ALA A 152 0.01 1.77 4.39
C ALA A 152 0.34 0.91 3.16
N GLN A 153 -0.18 1.27 1.99
CA GLN A 153 0.09 0.55 0.75
C GLN A 153 1.59 0.61 0.39
N ILE A 154 2.20 1.80 0.43
CA ILE A 154 3.62 1.98 0.14
C ILE A 154 4.51 1.18 1.11
N LEU A 155 4.17 1.16 2.41
CA LEU A 155 4.91 0.38 3.40
C LEU A 155 4.82 -1.12 3.14
N VAL A 156 3.65 -1.62 2.71
CA VAL A 156 3.45 -3.03 2.38
C VAL A 156 4.20 -3.41 1.11
N GLU A 157 4.19 -2.57 0.07
CA GLU A 157 4.98 -2.77 -1.15
C GLU A 157 6.48 -2.82 -0.85
N TYR A 158 6.96 -1.94 0.04
CA TYR A 158 8.34 -1.96 0.51
C TYR A 158 8.68 -3.23 1.31
N ALA A 159 7.81 -3.63 2.24
CA ALA A 159 8.00 -4.79 3.10
C ALA A 159 7.97 -6.12 2.33
N SER A 160 7.07 -6.23 1.36
CA SER A 160 6.96 -7.40 0.48
C SER A 160 8.03 -7.43 -0.62
N GLY A 161 8.62 -6.28 -0.95
CA GLY A 161 9.57 -6.15 -2.06
C GLY A 161 8.90 -6.22 -3.43
N GLU A 162 7.63 -5.83 -3.52
CA GLU A 162 6.90 -5.67 -4.79
C GLU A 162 7.42 -4.48 -5.62
N THR A 163 8.01 -3.50 -4.95
CA THR A 163 8.68 -2.35 -5.58
C THR A 163 10.18 -2.60 -5.78
N ASP A 164 10.70 -2.16 -6.92
CA ASP A 164 12.13 -2.13 -7.25
C ASP A 164 12.83 -0.86 -6.75
N LEU A 165 12.07 0.11 -6.23
CA LEU A 165 12.59 1.35 -5.69
C LEU A 165 13.28 1.12 -4.35
N ASP A 166 14.42 1.77 -4.16
CA ASP A 166 15.11 1.76 -2.89
C ASP A 166 14.38 2.61 -1.83
N ARG A 167 14.75 2.39 -0.56
CA ARG A 167 14.16 3.10 0.60
C ARG A 167 14.25 4.63 0.47
N GLU A 168 15.38 5.16 0.03
CA GLU A 168 15.60 6.61 -0.04
C GLU A 168 14.71 7.23 -1.13
N THR A 169 14.60 6.55 -2.27
CA THR A 169 13.71 6.92 -3.37
C THR A 169 12.26 6.89 -2.94
N LEU A 170 11.80 5.82 -2.26
CA LEU A 170 10.42 5.74 -1.75
C LEU A 170 10.10 6.85 -0.74
N ILE A 171 11.00 7.14 0.19
CA ILE A 171 10.83 8.24 1.15
C ILE A 171 10.70 9.58 0.42
N ARG A 172 11.61 9.85 -0.53
CA ARG A 172 11.61 11.08 -1.32
C ARG A 172 10.31 11.27 -2.08
N GLU A 173 9.88 10.25 -2.82
CA GLU A 173 8.67 10.32 -3.63
C GLU A 173 7.41 10.43 -2.77
N THR A 174 7.35 9.69 -1.65
CA THR A 174 6.23 9.77 -0.70
C THR A 174 6.11 11.17 -0.12
N ARG A 175 7.22 11.76 0.34
CA ARG A 175 7.24 13.14 0.85
C ARG A 175 6.79 14.12 -0.22
N ARG A 176 7.32 14.00 -1.44
CA ARG A 176 6.96 14.87 -2.56
C ARG A 176 5.46 14.86 -2.81
N VAL A 177 4.84 13.68 -2.83
CA VAL A 177 3.39 13.53 -3.02
C VAL A 177 2.60 14.13 -1.84
N MET A 178 3.09 13.99 -0.62
CA MET A 178 2.44 14.57 0.57
C MET A 178 2.53 16.11 0.59
N GLU A 179 3.66 16.69 0.14
CA GLU A 179 3.89 18.14 0.16
C GLU A 179 3.26 18.86 -1.03
N ASN A 180 3.33 18.27 -2.23
CA ASN A 180 2.98 18.93 -3.49
C ASN A 180 1.82 18.25 -4.24
N GLY A 181 1.23 17.19 -3.68
CA GLY A 181 0.23 16.38 -4.37
C GLY A 181 0.81 15.58 -5.54
N TRP A 182 -0.04 15.21 -6.50
CA TRP A 182 0.35 14.38 -7.65
C TRP A 182 0.97 15.19 -8.81
N GLU A 183 1.54 16.36 -8.54
CA GLU A 183 2.17 17.17 -9.59
C GLU A 183 3.32 16.38 -10.23
N PRO A 184 3.36 16.25 -11.57
CA PRO A 184 4.43 15.53 -12.25
C PRO A 184 5.76 16.26 -12.05
N VAL A 185 6.83 15.50 -11.77
CA VAL A 185 8.18 16.05 -11.70
C VAL A 185 8.57 16.54 -13.10
N PRO A 186 8.99 17.80 -13.28
CA PRO A 186 9.61 18.21 -14.53
C PRO A 186 10.86 17.35 -14.74
N ALA A 187 11.00 16.69 -15.90
CA ALA A 187 12.11 15.76 -16.24
C ALA A 187 13.54 16.31 -16.01
N ALA A 188 13.69 17.60 -15.73
CA ALA A 188 14.95 18.24 -15.34
C ALA A 188 15.35 17.99 -13.86
N GLU A 189 14.40 17.67 -12.98
CA GLU A 189 14.64 17.43 -11.55
C GLU A 189 14.97 15.96 -11.25
N GLU A 190 14.39 15.01 -11.99
CA GLU A 190 14.78 13.57 -11.94
C GLU A 190 16.27 13.38 -12.25
N LYS A 191 16.78 14.05 -13.30
CA LYS A 191 18.21 14.00 -13.69
C LYS A 191 19.16 14.61 -12.64
N LYS A 192 18.66 15.44 -11.73
CA LYS A 192 19.46 16.01 -10.64
C LYS A 192 19.56 15.05 -9.45
N ALA A 193 18.51 14.27 -9.20
CA ALA A 193 18.49 13.27 -8.14
C ALA A 193 19.34 12.03 -8.48
N GLU A 194 19.47 11.69 -9.78
CA GLU A 194 20.18 10.50 -10.25
C GLU A 194 21.70 10.65 -10.48
N ARG A 195 22.32 11.81 -10.27
CA ARG A 195 23.79 11.96 -10.48
C ARG A 195 24.59 11.69 -9.20
N PRO A 196 25.21 10.50 -9.03
CA PRO A 196 26.37 10.38 -8.16
C PRO A 196 27.52 11.20 -8.75
N LYS A 197 28.32 11.82 -7.88
CA LYS A 197 29.51 12.59 -8.27
C LYS A 197 30.59 11.63 -8.79
N GLU A 198 30.70 11.42 -10.10
CA GLU A 198 31.97 10.99 -10.70
C GLU A 198 32.09 11.33 -12.20
N LYS A 199 33.33 11.23 -12.69
CA LYS A 199 34.01 12.14 -13.63
C LYS A 199 33.57 12.04 -15.09
N GLU A 200 33.72 13.17 -15.79
CA GLU A 200 33.67 13.30 -17.25
C GLU A 200 34.64 12.34 -17.94
N GLU A 201 34.16 11.57 -18.93
CA GLU A 201 34.94 11.25 -20.13
C GLU A 201 33.99 10.94 -21.30
N ALA A 202 34.38 11.39 -22.48
CA ALA A 202 33.57 11.55 -23.68
C ALA A 202 33.50 10.30 -24.57
N GLY A 203 32.40 10.14 -25.34
CA GLY A 203 32.35 9.19 -26.45
C GLY A 203 31.03 9.18 -27.22
N HIS A 204 31.08 9.60 -28.49
CA HIS A 204 29.99 9.67 -29.48
C HIS A 204 29.54 8.29 -30.04
N GLY A 205 28.28 8.17 -30.46
CA GLY A 205 27.88 7.36 -31.64
C GLY A 205 26.44 6.80 -31.65
N PRO A 206 25.71 6.72 -32.79
CA PRO A 206 24.24 6.85 -32.83
C PRO A 206 23.39 5.68 -33.40
N SER A 207 22.08 5.71 -33.07
CA SER A 207 20.85 5.40 -33.86
C SER A 207 20.61 4.04 -34.56
N ALA A 208 19.45 3.41 -34.27
CA ALA A 208 18.40 2.84 -35.17
C ALA A 208 17.51 1.86 -34.36
N GLY A 209 16.20 1.60 -34.55
CA GLY A 209 15.20 1.92 -35.57
C GLY A 209 13.80 1.41 -35.13
N LYS A 210 12.74 1.84 -35.82
CA LYS A 210 11.31 1.49 -35.59
C LYS A 210 10.90 0.20 -36.30
N ALA A 211 9.88 -0.53 -35.80
CA ALA A 211 8.72 -1.06 -36.56
C ALA A 211 7.72 -1.86 -35.67
N PRO A 212 6.44 -2.05 -36.08
CA PRO A 212 5.26 -2.12 -35.21
C PRO A 212 4.53 -3.49 -35.21
N VAL A 213 3.56 -3.72 -34.30
CA VAL A 213 2.58 -4.83 -34.40
C VAL A 213 1.17 -4.42 -33.98
N THR A 214 0.21 -5.04 -34.67
CA THR A 214 -1.22 -4.79 -34.90
C THR A 214 -2.19 -5.60 -34.02
N GLY A 215 -3.36 -5.01 -33.69
CA GLY A 215 -4.73 -5.58 -33.73
C GLY A 215 -5.16 -6.71 -32.76
N ILE A 216 -6.29 -6.50 -32.05
CA ILE A 216 -7.16 -7.57 -31.48
C ILE A 216 -8.64 -7.23 -31.78
N PRO A 217 -9.50 -8.22 -32.13
CA PRO A 217 -10.85 -7.99 -32.63
C PRO A 217 -11.95 -8.03 -31.55
N ASP A 218 -13.09 -7.51 -31.99
CA ASP A 218 -14.34 -7.15 -31.34
C ASP A 218 -15.12 -8.31 -30.69
N ARG A 219 -15.55 -8.14 -29.43
CA ARG A 219 -16.76 -8.77 -28.85
C ARG A 219 -17.43 -7.80 -27.87
N ASN A 220 -18.68 -7.51 -28.19
CA ASN A 220 -19.49 -6.44 -27.66
C ASN A 220 -20.57 -6.98 -26.70
N TYR A 221 -20.58 -6.51 -25.45
CA TYR A 221 -21.76 -6.45 -24.58
C TYR A 221 -21.62 -5.19 -23.70
N GLU A 222 -22.73 -4.42 -23.60
CA GLU A 222 -22.94 -3.23 -22.75
C GLU A 222 -22.46 -1.88 -23.33
N ASN A 223 -23.17 -1.42 -24.35
CA ASN A 223 -22.72 -0.44 -25.33
C ASN A 223 -23.17 1.03 -25.11
N ASP A 224 -23.66 1.42 -23.92
CA ASP A 224 -24.08 2.82 -23.67
C ASP A 224 -23.19 3.57 -22.66
N ALA A 225 -22.74 2.96 -21.56
CA ALA A 225 -21.81 3.63 -20.62
C ALA A 225 -20.37 3.73 -21.17
N ARG A 226 -20.00 2.84 -22.10
CA ARG A 226 -18.72 2.88 -22.81
C ARG A 226 -18.64 4.00 -23.83
N MET A 227 -19.74 4.49 -24.40
CA MET A 227 -19.67 5.56 -25.42
C MET A 227 -19.20 6.89 -24.83
N GLU A 228 -19.58 7.22 -23.59
CA GLU A 228 -19.02 8.38 -22.88
C GLU A 228 -17.52 8.21 -22.58
N HIS A 229 -17.11 7.02 -22.17
CA HIS A 229 -15.71 6.71 -21.89
C HIS A 229 -14.85 6.63 -23.17
N ILE A 230 -15.42 6.14 -24.27
CA ILE A 230 -14.78 6.04 -25.60
C ILE A 230 -14.70 7.43 -26.23
N ASN A 231 -15.71 8.28 -26.12
CA ASN A 231 -15.63 9.67 -26.56
C ASN A 231 -14.59 10.44 -25.73
N ALA A 232 -14.52 10.21 -24.42
CA ALA A 232 -13.47 10.78 -23.55
C ALA A 232 -12.07 10.25 -23.90
N MET A 233 -11.93 8.95 -24.18
CA MET A 233 -10.68 8.37 -24.67
C MET A 233 -10.35 8.86 -26.08
N GLN A 234 -11.33 9.14 -26.94
CA GLN A 234 -11.11 9.71 -28.29
C GLN A 234 -10.71 11.17 -28.21
N ASP A 235 -11.29 11.96 -27.31
CA ASP A 235 -10.86 13.33 -27.00
C ASP A 235 -9.44 13.33 -26.43
N TYR A 236 -9.15 12.41 -25.49
CA TYR A 236 -7.82 12.19 -24.94
C TYR A 236 -6.81 11.73 -26.03
N LEU A 237 -7.20 10.79 -26.90
CA LEU A 237 -6.37 10.29 -28.00
C LEU A 237 -6.20 11.33 -29.13
N SER A 238 -7.17 12.24 -29.32
CA SER A 238 -7.07 13.37 -30.24
C SER A 238 -6.06 14.41 -29.73
N LEU A 239 -5.96 14.58 -28.41
CA LEU A 239 -4.96 15.40 -27.72
C LEU A 239 -3.58 14.75 -27.64
N VAL A 240 -3.50 13.40 -27.62
CA VAL A 240 -2.25 12.62 -27.52
C VAL A 240 -1.60 12.37 -28.90
N ARG A 241 -2.27 12.71 -30.01
CA ARG A 241 -1.62 12.71 -31.33
C ARG A 241 -0.59 13.82 -31.50
N ASP A 242 -0.67 14.87 -30.70
CA ASP A 242 0.39 15.86 -30.57
C ASP A 242 1.15 15.62 -29.25
N PRO A 243 2.50 15.65 -29.26
CA PRO A 243 3.28 15.46 -28.05
C PRO A 243 2.87 16.48 -26.98
N VAL A 244 2.74 16.02 -25.72
CA VAL A 244 2.38 16.87 -24.58
C VAL A 244 3.39 18.01 -24.47
N THR A 245 2.96 19.22 -24.83
CA THR A 245 3.74 20.44 -24.65
C THR A 245 3.28 21.18 -23.40
N SER A 246 4.15 22.01 -22.82
CA SER A 246 3.85 22.86 -21.66
C SER A 246 2.59 23.74 -21.85
N ARG A 247 2.15 23.93 -23.10
CA ARG A 247 0.98 24.73 -23.47
C ARG A 247 -0.36 23.98 -23.32
N ASN A 248 -0.36 22.66 -23.45
CA ASN A 248 -1.60 21.86 -23.49
C ASN A 248 -1.86 21.10 -22.18
N ALA A 249 -0.83 20.98 -21.31
CA ALA A 249 -0.92 20.31 -20.01
C ALA A 249 -1.97 20.92 -19.07
N ARG A 250 -2.14 22.25 -19.06
CA ARG A 250 -3.17 22.92 -18.25
C ARG A 250 -4.58 22.54 -18.68
N GLN A 251 -4.85 22.47 -19.99
CA GLN A 251 -6.17 22.09 -20.49
C GLN A 251 -6.50 20.63 -20.16
N MET A 252 -5.51 19.73 -20.17
CA MET A 252 -5.71 18.32 -19.78
C MET A 252 -6.05 18.18 -18.28
N VAL A 253 -5.34 18.93 -17.41
CA VAL A 253 -5.58 18.96 -15.96
C VAL A 253 -6.92 19.63 -15.62
N GLU A 254 -7.30 20.68 -16.34
CA GLU A 254 -8.61 21.34 -16.19
C GLU A 254 -9.77 20.40 -16.58
N ILE A 255 -9.61 19.60 -17.62
CA ILE A 255 -10.62 18.62 -18.04
C ILE A 255 -10.78 17.50 -16.99
N GLN A 256 -9.68 16.98 -16.43
CA GLN A 256 -9.73 15.98 -15.34
C GLN A 256 -10.37 16.56 -14.07
N ASN A 257 -9.94 17.75 -13.64
CA ASN A 257 -10.45 18.39 -12.42
C ASN A 257 -11.92 18.80 -12.56
N ARG A 258 -12.36 19.19 -13.76
CA ARG A 258 -13.77 19.47 -14.05
C ARG A 258 -14.62 18.20 -13.88
N ARG A 259 -14.15 17.05 -14.35
CA ARG A 259 -14.93 15.80 -14.23
C ARG A 259 -14.99 15.26 -12.81
N ILE A 260 -13.93 15.44 -12.01
CA ILE A 260 -13.96 15.13 -10.57
C ILE A 260 -15.00 15.99 -9.86
N ARG A 261 -15.10 17.29 -10.21
CA ARG A 261 -16.15 18.16 -9.66
C ARG A 261 -17.54 17.75 -10.09
N GLU A 262 -17.76 17.45 -11.37
CA GLU A 262 -19.06 16.97 -11.86
C GLU A 262 -19.50 15.66 -11.19
N LEU A 263 -18.57 14.74 -10.93
CA LEU A 263 -18.83 13.51 -10.17
C LEU A 263 -19.13 13.78 -8.70
N MET A 264 -18.46 14.76 -8.09
CA MET A 264 -18.76 15.19 -6.72
C MET A 264 -20.10 15.92 -6.62
N GLU A 265 -20.49 16.71 -7.62
CA GLU A 265 -21.80 17.37 -7.72
C GLU A 265 -22.91 16.35 -7.96
N ALA A 266 -22.70 15.36 -8.84
CA ALA A 266 -23.64 14.27 -9.06
C ALA A 266 -23.79 13.37 -7.81
N ALA A 267 -22.70 13.13 -7.07
CA ALA A 267 -22.74 12.42 -5.80
C ALA A 267 -23.52 13.20 -4.72
N TRP A 268 -23.55 14.53 -4.80
CA TRP A 268 -24.29 15.41 -3.89
C TRP A 268 -25.82 15.39 -4.12
N GLU A 269 -26.26 14.94 -5.31
CA GLU A 269 -27.68 14.74 -5.63
C GLU A 269 -28.24 13.40 -5.10
N ILE A 270 -27.37 12.47 -4.67
CA ILE A 270 -27.79 11.19 -4.10
C ILE A 270 -28.24 11.41 -2.64
N PRO A 271 -29.49 11.03 -2.25
CA PRO A 271 -30.05 11.35 -0.94
C PRO A 271 -29.19 10.93 0.26
N PHE A 272 -28.43 9.83 0.12
CA PHE A 272 -27.47 9.35 1.13
C PHE A 272 -26.40 10.38 1.51
N TYR A 273 -25.98 11.23 0.57
CA TYR A 273 -24.98 12.29 0.81
C TYR A 273 -25.62 13.64 1.17
N ARG A 274 -26.94 13.78 1.01
CA ARG A 274 -27.68 15.03 1.24
C ARG A 274 -28.18 15.18 2.67
N GLU A 275 -28.35 14.08 3.42
CA GLU A 275 -28.80 14.08 4.82
C GLU A 275 -27.67 13.99 5.87
N ARG A 276 -26.41 14.22 5.49
CA ARG A 276 -25.25 14.12 6.39
C ARG A 276 -24.13 15.07 6.02
#